data_AF-A0A267ER18-F1
#
_entry.id   AF-A0A267ER18-F1
#
_cell.length_a   1.000
_cell.length_b   1.000
_cell.length_c   1.000
_cell.angle_alpha   90.00
_cell.angle_beta   90.00
_cell.angle_gamma   90.00
#
_symmetry.space_group_name_H-M   'P 1'
#
loop_
_entity.id
_entity.type
_entity.pdbx_description
1 polymer ?
#
loop_
_entity_poly.entity_id
_entity_poly.type
_entity_poly.pdbx_seq_one_letter_code
_entity_poly.pdbx_strand_id
1 'polypeptide(L)'
;VARMGLGLGKHAPGGKNAHEIGVLPASAGGGPKGLGDPKDMSLRSVEVNTIIPELMRERLRTEPHLCLTAWRLFGACGKRHGGLSFYQCREEIKGIKACHHEKFDSIRDETTELYLMMRAKYRRTGIGHPIRRKEANRDEWFTFEMAEAERRLLNST
;
A
#
# COMPACT_ATOMS: atom_id res chain seq x y z
N VAL A 1 6.69 4.77 69.81
CA VAL A 1 6.41 3.79 68.73
C VAL A 1 5.36 4.39 67.81
N ALA A 2 5.52 4.18 66.50
CA ALA A 2 4.69 4.58 65.36
C ALA A 2 4.89 6.02 64.80
N ARG A 3 5.15 6.02 63.48
CA ARG A 3 5.67 7.06 62.58
C ARG A 3 4.55 7.91 61.93
N MET A 4 4.93 9.14 61.54
CA MET A 4 4.76 9.85 60.24
C MET A 4 3.52 9.50 59.39
N GLY A 5 2.71 10.41 58.86
CA GLY A 5 3.03 11.72 58.29
C GLY A 5 2.91 11.71 56.76
N LEU A 6 1.76 12.21 56.25
CA LEU A 6 1.53 12.97 55.00
C LEU A 6 1.73 12.31 53.60
N GLY A 7 0.69 12.44 52.75
CA GLY A 7 0.85 13.10 51.45
C GLY A 7 0.52 12.33 50.15
N LEU A 8 -0.59 12.73 49.51
CA LEU A 8 -0.78 13.01 48.07
C LEU A 8 -0.68 11.90 47.00
N GLY A 9 -1.62 11.98 46.04
CA GLY A 9 -1.29 11.77 44.62
C GLY A 9 -2.04 10.64 43.91
N LYS A 10 -3.09 11.01 43.16
CA LYS A 10 -3.71 10.20 42.10
C LYS A 10 -2.64 9.83 41.07
N HIS A 11 -2.51 8.58 40.62
CA HIS A 11 -2.02 8.20 39.28
C HIS A 11 -2.58 6.82 38.91
N ALA A 12 -3.19 6.74 37.72
CA ALA A 12 -3.75 5.56 37.09
C ALA A 12 -2.67 4.45 36.90
N PRO A 13 -3.04 3.17 36.76
CA PRO A 13 -2.07 2.11 36.48
C PRO A 13 -1.51 2.29 35.06
N GLY A 14 -0.37 3.00 34.98
CA GLY A 14 0.47 3.09 33.80
C GLY A 14 0.90 1.70 33.34
N GLY A 15 0.71 1.47 32.04
CA GLY A 15 1.10 0.25 31.33
C GLY A 15 2.55 -0.12 31.62
N LYS A 16 2.72 -1.38 31.97
CA LYS A 16 3.97 -1.96 32.45
C LYS A 16 4.97 -1.99 31.30
N ASN A 17 6.15 -1.42 31.55
CA ASN A 17 7.33 -1.54 30.71
C ASN A 17 7.65 -3.02 30.48
N ALA A 18 7.33 -3.53 29.29
CA ALA A 18 7.94 -4.74 28.77
C ALA A 18 9.01 -4.29 27.78
N HIS A 19 10.21 -4.07 28.31
CA HIS A 19 11.43 -4.15 27.49
C HIS A 19 11.62 -5.63 27.15
N GLU A 20 10.73 -6.17 26.33
CA GLU A 20 10.92 -7.47 25.69
C GLU A 20 12.17 -7.29 24.83
N ILE A 21 13.27 -7.96 25.19
CA ILE A 21 14.50 -7.96 24.39
C ILE A 21 14.18 -8.79 23.14
N GLY A 22 13.36 -8.22 22.26
CA GLY A 22 13.27 -8.69 20.89
C GLY A 22 14.64 -8.49 20.27
N VAL A 23 15.12 -9.48 19.54
CA VAL A 23 16.36 -9.38 18.75
C VAL A 23 16.22 -8.29 17.65
N LEU A 24 14.99 -7.81 17.41
CA LEU A 24 14.65 -6.79 16.43
C LEU A 24 14.44 -5.42 17.08
N PRO A 25 14.81 -4.32 16.40
CA PRO A 25 14.53 -2.97 16.88
C PRO A 25 13.01 -2.72 16.98
N ALA A 26 12.61 -1.77 17.83
CA ALA A 26 11.20 -1.43 18.06
C ALA A 26 10.44 -1.06 16.77
N SER A 27 11.12 -0.49 15.77
CA SER A 27 10.56 -0.20 14.44
C SER A 27 10.16 -1.46 13.66
N ALA A 28 10.81 -2.60 13.93
CA ALA A 28 10.59 -3.87 13.25
C ALA A 28 9.77 -4.88 14.07
N GLY A 29 9.95 -4.94 15.39
CA GLY A 29 9.30 -5.93 16.28
C GLY A 29 8.37 -5.34 17.34
N GLY A 30 8.23 -4.01 17.42
CA GLY A 30 7.38 -3.35 18.41
C GLY A 30 5.93 -3.17 17.96
N GLY A 31 5.25 -2.19 18.55
CA GLY A 31 3.89 -1.81 18.18
C GLY A 31 2.80 -2.71 18.75
N PRO A 32 1.51 -2.38 18.51
CA PRO A 32 0.36 -3.00 19.19
C PRO A 32 0.15 -4.48 18.82
N LYS A 33 0.76 -4.95 17.74
CA LYS A 33 0.68 -6.33 17.25
C LYS A 33 2.05 -7.02 17.15
N GLY A 34 3.13 -6.39 17.62
CA GLY A 34 4.49 -6.91 17.45
C GLY A 34 4.99 -6.92 16.00
N LEU A 35 4.39 -6.11 15.12
CA LEU A 35 4.68 -6.04 13.67
C LEU A 35 5.52 -4.81 13.28
N GLY A 36 6.02 -4.06 14.27
CA GLY A 36 6.70 -2.79 14.12
C GLY A 36 5.82 -1.58 14.43
N ASP A 37 6.44 -0.40 14.54
CA ASP A 37 5.75 0.85 14.85
C ASP A 37 4.88 1.33 13.66
N PRO A 38 3.56 1.52 13.84
CA PRO A 38 2.70 2.08 12.80
C PRO A 38 3.02 3.51 12.36
N LYS A 39 3.76 4.28 13.15
CA LYS A 39 4.14 5.67 12.85
C LYS A 39 5.53 5.80 12.21
N ASP A 40 6.26 4.70 12.11
CA ASP A 40 7.55 4.67 11.44
C ASP A 40 7.36 4.86 9.93
N MET A 41 7.98 5.92 9.39
CA MET A 41 7.94 6.32 7.98
C MET A 41 9.21 5.92 7.21
N SER A 42 10.17 5.27 7.87
CA SER A 42 11.39 4.83 7.21
C SER A 42 11.12 3.68 6.23
N LEU A 43 11.86 3.63 5.13
CA LEU A 43 11.76 2.55 4.15
C LEU A 43 12.95 1.60 4.29
N ARG A 44 12.64 0.31 4.32
CA ARG A 44 13.62 -0.79 4.31
C ARG A 44 14.10 -1.03 2.87
N SER A 45 15.30 -1.56 2.71
CA SER A 45 15.87 -1.87 1.39
C SER A 45 14.94 -2.74 0.52
N VAL A 46 14.29 -3.75 1.13
CA VAL A 46 13.31 -4.60 0.43
C VAL A 46 12.09 -3.81 -0.04
N GLU A 47 11.69 -2.80 0.71
CA GLU A 47 10.52 -1.96 0.36
C GLU A 47 10.85 -1.06 -0.82
N VAL A 48 12.01 -0.41 -0.78
CA VAL A 48 12.51 0.47 -1.85
C VAL A 48 12.75 -0.30 -3.15
N ASN A 49 13.38 -1.46 -3.07
CA ASN A 49 13.89 -2.17 -4.23
C ASN A 49 12.91 -3.19 -4.81
N THR A 50 11.96 -3.70 -4.01
CA THR A 50 11.07 -4.79 -4.44
C THR A 50 9.61 -4.40 -4.30
N ILE A 51 9.15 -4.06 -3.09
CA ILE A 51 7.71 -3.90 -2.82
C ILE A 51 7.12 -2.69 -3.53
N ILE A 52 7.72 -1.50 -3.36
CA ILE A 52 7.23 -0.28 -4.00
C ILE A 52 7.28 -0.43 -5.53
N PRO A 53 8.38 -0.88 -6.15
CA PRO A 53 8.41 -1.15 -7.58
C PRO A 53 7.37 -2.18 -8.06
N GLU A 54 7.06 -3.21 -7.27
CA GLU A 54 6.00 -4.17 -7.60
C GLU A 54 4.62 -3.51 -7.54
N LEU A 55 4.34 -2.72 -6.49
CA LEU A 55 3.10 -1.98 -6.35
C LEU A 55 2.91 -0.97 -7.49
N MET A 56 3.96 -0.26 -7.89
CA MET A 56 3.93 0.67 -9.03
C MET A 56 3.54 -0.05 -10.34
N ARG A 57 4.10 -1.25 -10.59
CA ARG A 57 3.72 -2.07 -11.76
C ARG A 57 2.27 -2.52 -11.69
N GLU A 58 1.78 -2.87 -10.50
CA GLU A 58 0.38 -3.22 -10.32
C GLU A 58 -0.53 -2.03 -10.61
N ARG A 59 -0.22 -0.84 -10.07
CA ARG A 59 -0.97 0.40 -10.34
C ARG A 59 -1.07 0.70 -11.83
N LEU A 60 0.05 0.71 -12.55
CA LEU A 60 0.06 0.93 -14.01
C LEU A 60 -0.80 -0.06 -14.78
N ARG A 61 -0.90 -1.32 -14.31
CA ARG A 61 -1.73 -2.36 -14.92
C ARG A 61 -3.23 -2.19 -14.65
N THR A 62 -3.59 -1.52 -13.57
CA THR A 62 -4.94 -1.58 -12.96
C THR A 62 -5.65 -0.24 -12.90
N GLU A 63 -4.89 0.84 -13.12
CA GLU A 63 -5.35 2.20 -13.24
C GLU A 63 -5.23 2.62 -14.72
N PRO A 64 -6.18 2.26 -15.61
CA PRO A 64 -6.10 2.59 -17.03
C PRO A 64 -5.96 4.09 -17.30
N HIS A 65 -6.40 4.94 -16.36
CA HIS A 65 -6.31 6.39 -16.49
C HIS A 65 -4.85 6.89 -16.56
N LEU A 66 -3.87 6.18 -15.96
CA LEU A 66 -2.44 6.51 -16.05
C LEU A 66 -1.90 6.39 -17.48
N CYS A 67 -2.50 5.52 -18.29
CA CYS A 67 -2.11 5.25 -19.67
C CYS A 67 -3.33 5.20 -20.62
N LEU A 68 -4.26 6.14 -20.43
CA LEU A 68 -5.59 6.10 -21.04
C LEU A 68 -5.56 5.98 -22.57
N THR A 69 -4.68 6.74 -23.22
CA THR A 69 -4.55 6.73 -24.69
C THR A 69 -4.08 5.36 -25.20
N ALA A 70 -3.04 4.79 -24.59
CA ALA A 70 -2.51 3.48 -24.98
C ALA A 70 -3.55 2.37 -24.77
N TRP A 71 -4.27 2.40 -23.64
CA TRP A 71 -5.35 1.46 -23.35
C TRP A 71 -6.54 1.60 -24.30
N ARG A 72 -6.89 2.82 -24.73
CA ARG A 72 -7.94 3.04 -25.74
C ARG A 72 -7.56 2.46 -27.10
N LEU A 73 -6.33 2.65 -27.54
CA LEU A 73 -5.82 2.05 -28.79
C LEU A 73 -5.86 0.53 -28.74
N PHE A 74 -5.38 -0.05 -27.63
CA PHE A 74 -5.46 -1.50 -27.41
C PHE A 74 -6.91 -1.99 -27.38
N GLY A 75 -7.82 -1.28 -26.71
CA GLY A 75 -9.25 -1.62 -26.69
C GLY A 75 -9.90 -1.56 -28.07
N ALA A 76 -9.52 -0.59 -28.91
CA ALA A 76 -9.99 -0.49 -30.28
C ALA A 76 -9.45 -1.63 -31.17
N CYS A 77 -8.18 -2.01 -31.01
CA CYS A 77 -7.64 -3.21 -31.65
C CYS A 77 -8.35 -4.48 -31.15
N GLY A 78 -8.58 -4.58 -29.84
CA GLY A 78 -9.25 -5.70 -29.19
C GLY A 78 -10.63 -5.98 -29.74
N LYS A 79 -11.42 -4.92 -29.96
CA LYS A 79 -12.75 -5.01 -30.57
C LYS A 79 -12.73 -5.49 -32.02
N ARG A 80 -11.66 -5.22 -32.78
CA ARG A 80 -11.51 -5.65 -34.19
C ARG A 80 -11.12 -7.11 -34.32
N HIS A 81 -10.23 -7.60 -33.44
CA HIS A 81 -9.60 -8.92 -33.58
C HIS A 81 -10.10 -9.96 -32.57
N GLY A 82 -10.93 -9.57 -31.59
CA GLY A 82 -11.57 -10.48 -30.64
C GLY A 82 -10.56 -11.36 -29.89
N GLY A 83 -10.76 -12.67 -29.90
CA GLY A 83 -9.86 -13.63 -29.23
C GLY A 83 -8.42 -13.65 -29.76
N LEU A 84 -8.17 -13.13 -30.97
CA LEU A 84 -6.84 -13.09 -31.58
C LEU A 84 -6.04 -11.83 -31.23
N SER A 85 -6.56 -10.97 -30.35
CA SER A 85 -5.96 -9.68 -30.00
C SER A 85 -4.53 -9.78 -29.47
N PHE A 86 -4.18 -10.85 -28.74
CA PHE A 86 -2.80 -11.03 -28.25
C PHE A 86 -1.78 -11.20 -29.39
N TYR A 87 -2.21 -11.77 -30.52
CA TYR A 87 -1.37 -11.95 -31.70
C TYR A 87 -1.38 -10.72 -32.60
N GLN A 88 -2.56 -10.11 -32.79
CA GLN A 88 -2.76 -9.04 -33.77
C GLN A 88 -2.50 -7.62 -33.20
N CYS A 89 -2.64 -7.41 -31.90
CA CYS A 89 -2.50 -6.09 -31.25
C CYS A 89 -1.14 -5.88 -30.57
N ARG A 90 -0.06 -6.40 -31.16
CA ARG A 90 1.29 -6.35 -30.57
C ARG A 90 1.84 -4.93 -30.48
N GLU A 91 1.52 -4.08 -31.44
CA GLU A 91 1.98 -2.69 -31.44
C GLU A 91 1.28 -1.87 -30.36
N GLU A 92 -0.02 -2.08 -30.14
CA GLU A 92 -0.75 -1.45 -29.05
C GLU A 92 -0.23 -1.91 -27.67
N ILE A 93 0.13 -3.19 -27.53
CA ILE A 93 0.78 -3.70 -26.31
C ILE A 93 2.15 -3.03 -26.10
N LYS A 94 2.94 -2.81 -27.15
CA LYS A 94 4.20 -2.05 -27.05
C LYS A 94 3.93 -0.61 -26.62
N GLY A 95 2.86 0.01 -27.12
CA GLY A 95 2.42 1.35 -26.71
C GLY A 95 2.07 1.42 -25.22
N ILE A 96 1.36 0.42 -24.68
CA ILE A 96 1.09 0.32 -23.24
C ILE A 96 2.39 0.20 -22.45
N LYS A 97 3.31 -0.68 -22.87
CA LYS A 97 4.62 -0.84 -22.22
C LYS A 97 5.43 0.46 -22.24
N ALA A 98 5.45 1.17 -23.36
CA ALA A 98 6.14 2.46 -23.48
C ALA A 98 5.56 3.49 -22.50
N CYS A 99 4.23 3.58 -22.43
CA CYS A 99 3.57 4.45 -21.44
C CYS A 99 3.89 4.04 -19.99
N HIS A 100 3.89 2.75 -19.68
CA HIS A 100 4.27 2.26 -18.36
C HIS A 100 5.70 2.68 -18.00
N HIS A 101 6.64 2.57 -18.94
CA HIS A 101 8.03 3.00 -18.73
C HIS A 101 8.14 4.51 -18.49
N GLU A 102 7.42 5.33 -19.28
CA GLU A 102 7.39 6.79 -19.10
C GLU A 102 6.83 7.18 -17.72
N LYS A 103 5.72 6.55 -17.30
CA LYS A 103 5.04 6.87 -16.05
C LYS A 103 5.68 6.26 -14.82
N PHE A 104 6.56 5.27 -14.98
CA PHE A 104 7.07 4.48 -13.86
C PHE A 104 7.62 5.36 -12.75
N ASP A 105 8.58 6.23 -13.03
CA ASP A 105 9.17 7.06 -11.97
C ASP A 105 8.24 8.17 -11.47
N SER A 106 7.33 8.67 -12.32
CA SER A 106 6.41 9.76 -11.95
C SER A 106 5.42 9.38 -10.84
N ILE A 107 5.06 8.10 -10.72
CA ILE A 107 4.10 7.62 -9.71
C ILE A 107 4.77 7.12 -8.43
N ARG A 108 6.11 7.19 -8.33
CA ARG A 108 6.87 6.58 -7.23
C ARG A 108 6.49 7.17 -5.87
N ASP A 109 6.40 8.48 -5.77
CA ASP A 109 6.17 9.17 -4.50
C ASP A 109 4.76 8.87 -3.98
N GLU A 110 3.74 9.02 -4.83
CA GLU A 110 2.35 8.67 -4.49
C GLU A 110 2.21 7.19 -4.09
N THR A 111 2.90 6.29 -4.81
CA THR A 111 2.86 4.85 -4.51
C THR A 111 3.58 4.52 -3.20
N THR A 112 4.62 5.29 -2.86
CA THR A 112 5.35 5.17 -1.59
C THR A 112 4.46 5.59 -0.43
N GLU A 113 3.73 6.70 -0.55
CA GLU A 113 2.77 7.13 0.45
C GLU A 113 1.66 6.10 0.67
N LEU A 114 1.08 5.60 -0.43
CA LEU A 114 0.09 4.52 -0.38
C LEU A 114 0.63 3.29 0.35
N TYR A 115 1.86 2.87 0.02
CA TYR A 115 2.50 1.75 0.68
C TYR A 115 2.66 1.97 2.20
N LEU A 116 3.12 3.16 2.59
CA LEU A 116 3.28 3.51 4.01
C LEU A 116 1.94 3.49 4.76
N MET A 117 0.86 3.97 4.13
CA MET A 117 -0.50 3.88 4.69
C MET A 117 -0.94 2.42 4.89
N MET A 118 -0.76 1.57 3.88
CA MET A 118 -1.08 0.15 3.95
C MET A 118 -0.26 -0.56 5.03
N ARG A 119 1.04 -0.25 5.12
CA ARG A 119 1.94 -0.80 6.13
C ARG A 119 1.52 -0.36 7.53
N ALA A 120 1.19 0.91 7.72
CA ALA A 120 0.72 1.43 9.00
C ALA A 120 -0.59 0.76 9.43
N LYS A 121 -1.52 0.53 8.50
CA LYS A 121 -2.74 -0.25 8.75
C LYS A 121 -2.41 -1.67 9.19
N TYR A 122 -1.56 -2.38 8.45
CA TYR A 122 -1.11 -3.73 8.81
C TYR A 122 -0.47 -3.80 10.19
N ARG A 123 0.42 -2.85 10.53
CA ARG A 123 1.05 -2.77 11.85
C ARG A 123 0.06 -2.47 12.98
N ARG A 124 -1.02 -1.72 12.72
CA ARG A 124 -2.10 -1.45 13.69
C ARG A 124 -3.02 -2.66 13.88
N THR A 125 -3.47 -3.27 12.80
CA THR A 125 -4.60 -4.22 12.82
C THR A 125 -4.17 -5.68 12.71
N GLY A 126 -3.00 -5.94 12.10
CA GLY A 126 -2.55 -7.27 11.69
C GLY A 126 -3.15 -7.75 10.37
N ILE A 127 -3.99 -6.95 9.70
CA ILE A 127 -4.67 -7.32 8.45
C ILE A 127 -3.85 -6.79 7.27
N GLY A 128 -3.24 -7.71 6.52
CA GLY A 128 -2.36 -7.40 5.40
C GLY A 128 -3.10 -7.33 4.07
N HIS A 129 -2.55 -6.54 3.14
CA HIS A 129 -3.04 -6.49 1.76
C HIS A 129 -2.01 -7.17 0.84
N PRO A 130 -2.41 -8.17 0.04
CA PRO A 130 -1.51 -8.79 -0.91
C PRO A 130 -1.17 -7.78 -2.01
N ILE A 131 0.12 -7.48 -2.19
CA ILE A 131 0.63 -6.63 -3.29
C ILE A 131 0.43 -7.36 -4.63
N ARG A 132 0.63 -8.68 -4.62
CA ARG A 132 0.42 -9.54 -5.79
C ARG A 132 -0.97 -10.15 -5.76
N ARG A 133 -1.76 -9.85 -6.79
CA ARG A 133 -3.07 -10.44 -7.06
C ARG A 133 -2.97 -11.98 -7.06
N LYS A 134 -3.68 -12.65 -6.14
CA LYS A 134 -4.10 -14.05 -6.36
C LYS A 134 -5.35 -14.02 -7.25
N GLU A 135 -5.45 -14.90 -8.24
CA GLU A 135 -6.51 -14.88 -9.25
C GLU A 135 -7.93 -14.83 -8.65
N ALA A 136 -8.13 -15.40 -7.46
CA ALA A 136 -9.40 -15.43 -6.74
C ALA A 136 -9.89 -14.08 -6.19
N ASN A 137 -9.05 -13.04 -6.07
CA ASN A 137 -9.44 -11.70 -5.59
C ASN A 137 -9.20 -10.63 -6.67
N ARG A 138 -9.43 -10.98 -7.94
CA ARG A 138 -9.24 -10.07 -9.09
C ARG A 138 -10.06 -8.78 -8.96
N ASP A 139 -11.19 -8.83 -8.27
CA ASP A 139 -12.21 -7.77 -8.27
C ASP A 139 -12.18 -6.89 -7.01
N GLU A 140 -11.54 -7.35 -5.92
CA GLU A 140 -11.57 -6.68 -4.61
C GLU A 140 -10.45 -5.67 -4.37
N TRP A 141 -9.35 -5.73 -5.12
CA TRP A 141 -8.14 -4.95 -4.80
C TRP A 141 -8.29 -3.44 -5.08
N PHE A 142 -9.17 -3.02 -6.00
CA PHE A 142 -9.35 -1.60 -6.35
C PHE A 142 -10.72 -1.00 -6.04
N THR A 143 -11.75 -1.82 -5.94
CA THR A 143 -13.14 -1.34 -5.82
C THR A 143 -13.51 -0.87 -4.42
N PHE A 144 -12.78 -1.28 -3.37
CA PHE A 144 -13.20 -1.00 -1.99
C PHE A 144 -12.46 0.19 -1.34
N GLU A 145 -11.14 0.31 -1.47
CA GLU A 145 -10.38 1.39 -0.79
C GLU A 145 -10.26 2.68 -1.61
N MET A 146 -10.11 2.62 -2.94
CA MET A 146 -10.10 3.83 -3.78
C MET A 146 -11.50 4.47 -3.87
N ALA A 147 -12.56 3.66 -3.94
CA ALA A 147 -13.93 4.19 -3.88
C ALA A 147 -14.25 4.83 -2.52
N GLU A 148 -13.64 4.37 -1.43
CA GLU A 148 -13.81 4.98 -0.11
C GLU A 148 -12.93 6.23 0.07
N ALA A 149 -11.73 6.26 -0.50
CA ALA A 149 -10.87 7.45 -0.57
C ALA A 149 -11.47 8.55 -1.47
N GLU A 150 -11.98 8.20 -2.64
CA GLU A 150 -12.74 9.11 -3.53
C GLU A 150 -14.04 9.58 -2.87
N ARG A 151 -14.80 8.70 -2.18
CA ARG A 151 -15.94 9.15 -1.35
C ARG A 151 -15.55 10.13 -0.26
N ARG A 152 -14.42 9.91 0.43
CA ARG A 152 -13.94 10.82 1.49
C ARG A 152 -13.55 12.18 0.92
N LEU A 153 -12.96 12.22 -0.27
CA LEU A 153 -12.61 13.47 -0.96
C LEU A 153 -13.88 14.19 -1.46
N LEU A 154 -14.82 13.48 -2.09
CA LEU A 154 -16.08 14.03 -2.60
C LEU A 154 -17.03 14.52 -1.50
N ASN A 155 -17.00 13.93 -0.30
CA ASN A 155 -17.78 14.39 0.86
C ASN A 155 -17.04 15.42 1.74
N SER A 156 -15.85 15.87 1.32
CA SER A 156 -15.10 16.95 1.98
C SER A 156 -15.16 18.30 1.24
N THR A 157 -15.82 18.30 0.07
CA THR A 157 -16.28 19.48 -0.70
C THR A 157 -17.79 19.64 -0.55
#